data_AF-X1FPI1-F1
#
_entry.id   AF-X1FPI1-F1
#
_cell.length_a   1.000
_cell.length_b   1.000
_cell.length_c   1.000
_cell.angle_alpha   90.00
_cell.angle_beta   90.00
_cell.angle_gamma   90.00
#
_symmetry.space_group_name_H-M   'P 1'
#
loop_
_entity.id
_entity.type
_entity.pdbx_description
1 polymer ?
#
loop_
_entity_poly.entity_id
_entity_poly.type
_entity_poly.pdbx_seq_one_letter_code
_entity_poly.pdbx_strand_id
1 'polypeptide(L)'
;GGLSGGPAGTAVVTAAYNPVDLLILRGAVQHPFPIHFELSTSSRDAIWARNVATQAVTRHSPLPVVNLGYTLAGPMTKMGFYEFSAWVIGAVVSGSSIEIVSQSNGIALDHCSSAEPIFINRVAHAVAGMSRKEANKIVVALLEKYEDQLRNPPTGQRYQECYDMTTGKPNKEFIELYREVRREMTDQFGLKFHHASPYL
;
A
#
# COMPACT_ATOMS: atom_id res chain seq x y z
N GLY A 1 -18.69 1.96 1.99
CA GLY A 1 -19.93 1.53 2.64
C GLY A 1 -20.01 1.97 4.09
N GLY A 2 -19.66 3.23 4.38
CA GLY A 2 -19.80 3.83 5.72
C GLY A 2 -20.71 5.05 5.66
N LEU A 3 -20.48 6.06 6.50
CA LEU A 3 -21.27 7.31 6.50
C LEU A 3 -21.24 8.05 5.16
N SER A 4 -20.12 7.95 4.42
CA SER A 4 -19.96 8.55 3.10
C SER A 4 -20.58 7.71 1.97
N GLY A 5 -21.28 6.62 2.29
CA GLY A 5 -21.88 5.72 1.30
C GLY A 5 -20.82 4.89 0.55
N GLY A 6 -20.93 4.87 -0.78
CA GLY A 6 -20.06 4.09 -1.68
C GLY A 6 -18.72 4.76 -2.00
N PRO A 7 -17.91 4.15 -2.88
CA PRO A 7 -16.55 4.62 -3.20
C PRO A 7 -16.50 6.07 -3.69
N ALA A 8 -17.48 6.50 -4.49
CA ALA A 8 -17.57 7.88 -4.98
C ALA A 8 -17.78 8.89 -3.84
N GLY A 9 -18.71 8.61 -2.91
CA GLY A 9 -18.93 9.47 -1.76
C GLY A 9 -17.74 9.47 -0.80
N THR A 10 -17.09 8.31 -0.61
CA THR A 10 -15.82 8.24 0.12
C THR A 10 -14.74 9.11 -0.53
N ALA A 11 -14.58 9.07 -1.85
CA ALA A 11 -13.59 9.91 -2.54
C ALA A 11 -13.85 11.41 -2.35
N VAL A 12 -15.11 11.85 -2.44
CA VAL A 12 -15.49 13.25 -2.19
C VAL A 12 -15.15 13.66 -0.76
N VAL A 13 -15.53 12.85 0.22
CA VAL A 13 -15.25 13.13 1.64
C VAL A 13 -13.74 13.15 1.90
N THR A 14 -12.98 12.17 1.40
CA THR A 14 -11.52 12.12 1.57
C THR A 14 -10.83 13.37 1.01
N ALA A 15 -11.24 13.85 -0.17
CA ALA A 15 -10.71 15.07 -0.76
C ALA A 15 -11.13 16.34 0.03
N ALA A 16 -12.38 16.41 0.47
CA ALA A 16 -12.90 17.56 1.23
C ALA A 16 -12.24 17.71 2.60
N TYR A 17 -11.77 16.62 3.22
CA TYR A 17 -11.06 16.67 4.50
C TYR A 17 -9.66 17.27 4.37
N ASN A 18 -9.06 17.34 3.19
CA ASN A 18 -7.72 17.89 3.00
C ASN A 18 -7.60 19.37 3.46
N PRO A 19 -8.44 20.31 2.97
CA PRO A 19 -8.43 21.68 3.47
C PRO A 19 -8.92 21.78 4.92
N VAL A 20 -9.80 20.89 5.40
CA VAL A 20 -10.25 20.90 6.81
C VAL A 20 -9.06 20.61 7.73
N ASP A 21 -8.32 19.54 7.47
CA ASP A 21 -7.17 19.14 8.29
C ASP A 21 -6.09 20.23 8.32
N LEU A 22 -5.85 20.89 7.19
CA LEU A 22 -4.72 21.82 7.06
C LEU A 22 -5.07 23.27 7.43
N LEU A 23 -6.30 23.73 7.12
CA LEU A 23 -6.70 25.12 7.35
C LEU A 23 -7.45 25.30 8.67
N ILE A 24 -8.28 24.33 9.06
CA ILE A 24 -9.10 24.41 10.28
C ILE A 24 -8.32 23.80 11.45
N LEU A 25 -7.86 22.56 11.29
CA LEU A 25 -7.12 21.85 12.36
C LEU A 25 -5.64 22.25 12.43
N ARG A 26 -5.15 23.02 11.45
CA ARG A 26 -3.75 23.47 11.35
C ARG A 26 -2.74 22.32 11.34
N GLY A 27 -3.11 21.20 10.74
CA GLY A 27 -2.20 20.08 10.48
C GLY A 27 -1.08 20.49 9.53
N ALA A 28 0.05 19.77 9.61
CA ALA A 28 1.16 19.95 8.67
C ALA A 28 0.97 19.15 7.37
N VAL A 29 0.23 18.04 7.46
CA VAL A 29 -0.03 17.11 6.36
C VAL A 29 -1.34 16.39 6.61
N GLN A 30 -2.11 16.13 5.56
CA GLN A 30 -3.29 15.29 5.65
C GLN A 30 -2.89 13.81 5.49
N HIS A 31 -3.39 12.97 6.39
CA HIS A 31 -3.20 11.52 6.40
C HIS A 31 -4.52 10.80 6.06
N PRO A 32 -4.95 10.78 4.78
CA PRO A 32 -6.18 10.11 4.39
C PRO A 32 -6.06 8.59 4.53
N PHE A 33 -7.04 8.01 5.22
CA PHE A 33 -7.14 6.59 5.47
C PHE A 33 -8.52 6.02 5.06
N PRO A 34 -8.85 6.01 3.75
CA PRO A 34 -10.06 5.35 3.29
C PRO A 34 -9.91 3.83 3.46
N ILE A 35 -10.75 3.25 4.30
CA ILE A 35 -10.79 1.83 4.58
C ILE A 35 -12.15 1.25 4.20
N HIS A 36 -12.15 0.04 3.66
CA HIS A 36 -13.37 -0.70 3.39
C HIS A 36 -13.98 -1.20 4.70
N PHE A 37 -15.31 -1.11 4.84
CA PHE A 37 -16.01 -1.38 6.11
C PHE A 37 -15.75 -2.80 6.66
N GLU A 38 -15.71 -3.80 5.78
CA GLU A 38 -15.47 -5.21 6.15
C GLU A 38 -14.06 -5.72 5.80
N LEU A 39 -13.29 -4.97 5.01
CA LEU A 39 -12.03 -5.47 4.42
C LEU A 39 -10.88 -4.55 4.85
N SER A 40 -10.02 -4.16 3.91
CA SER A 40 -8.90 -3.27 4.17
C SER A 40 -8.76 -2.20 3.09
N THR A 41 -7.75 -1.36 3.29
CA THR A 41 -7.34 -0.26 2.42
C THR A 41 -6.83 -0.70 1.04
N SER A 42 -6.54 -1.99 0.89
CA SER A 42 -6.08 -2.67 -0.33
C SER A 42 -7.22 -3.25 -1.19
N SER A 43 -8.48 -3.13 -0.76
CA SER A 43 -9.63 -3.51 -1.59
C SER A 43 -9.77 -2.60 -2.81
N ARG A 44 -10.30 -3.13 -3.91
CA ARG A 44 -10.50 -2.42 -5.18
C ARG A 44 -11.16 -1.04 -5.00
N ASP A 45 -12.24 -1.02 -4.23
CA ASP A 45 -13.02 0.17 -3.95
C ASP A 45 -12.26 1.20 -3.10
N ALA A 46 -11.51 0.74 -2.09
CA ALA A 46 -10.69 1.63 -1.25
C ALA A 46 -9.53 2.23 -2.04
N ILE A 47 -8.84 1.42 -2.85
CA ILE A 47 -7.77 1.87 -3.75
C ILE A 47 -8.32 2.91 -4.73
N TRP A 48 -9.46 2.64 -5.36
CA TRP A 48 -10.07 3.56 -6.32
C TRP A 48 -10.44 4.89 -5.65
N ALA A 49 -11.15 4.85 -4.52
CA ALA A 49 -11.59 6.05 -3.82
C ALA A 49 -10.41 6.91 -3.37
N ARG A 50 -9.36 6.28 -2.83
CA ARG A 50 -8.10 6.93 -2.46
C ARG A 50 -7.46 7.66 -3.62
N ASN A 51 -7.30 6.97 -4.74
CA ASN A 51 -6.56 7.48 -5.89
C ASN A 51 -7.29 8.66 -6.53
N VAL A 52 -8.62 8.56 -6.67
CA VAL A 52 -9.43 9.66 -7.21
C VAL A 52 -9.42 10.87 -6.28
N ALA A 53 -9.58 10.68 -4.98
CA ALA A 53 -9.50 11.77 -3.99
C ALA A 53 -8.13 12.46 -4.03
N THR A 54 -7.06 11.67 -4.07
CA THR A 54 -5.68 12.16 -4.17
C THR A 54 -5.47 12.99 -5.44
N GLN A 55 -5.99 12.53 -6.58
CA GLN A 55 -5.90 13.29 -7.83
C GLN A 55 -6.67 14.60 -7.75
N ALA A 56 -7.82 14.63 -7.08
CA ALA A 56 -8.57 15.86 -6.88
C ALA A 56 -7.77 16.86 -6.02
N VAL A 57 -7.21 16.41 -4.90
CA VAL A 57 -6.39 17.27 -4.02
C VAL A 57 -5.16 17.80 -4.77
N THR A 58 -4.35 16.92 -5.34
CA THR A 58 -3.05 17.28 -5.94
C THR A 58 -3.16 18.11 -7.22
N ARG A 59 -4.30 18.02 -7.95
CA ARG A 59 -4.55 18.84 -9.14
C ARG A 59 -5.09 20.23 -8.83
N HIS A 60 -5.78 20.39 -7.70
CA HIS A 60 -6.54 21.61 -7.40
C HIS A 60 -6.01 22.36 -6.17
N SER A 61 -4.98 21.84 -5.51
CA SER A 61 -4.45 22.42 -4.29
C SER A 61 -2.97 22.07 -4.10
N PRO A 62 -2.16 22.97 -3.53
CA PRO A 62 -0.78 22.67 -3.13
C PRO A 62 -0.70 21.99 -1.76
N LEU A 63 -1.85 21.72 -1.12
CA LEU A 63 -1.92 21.20 0.23
C LEU A 63 -1.36 19.76 0.33
N PRO A 64 -0.46 19.48 1.29
CA PRO A 64 0.25 18.20 1.38
C PRO A 64 -0.66 17.03 1.79
N VAL A 65 -0.44 15.88 1.16
CA VAL A 65 -1.18 14.64 1.41
C VAL A 65 -0.24 13.42 1.40
N VAL A 66 -0.30 12.61 2.47
CA VAL A 66 0.44 11.36 2.62
C VAL A 66 -0.55 10.22 2.79
N ASN A 67 -0.62 9.33 1.80
CA ASN A 67 -1.52 8.19 1.84
C ASN A 67 -0.94 7.06 2.68
N LEU A 68 -1.75 6.56 3.61
CA LEU A 68 -1.40 5.43 4.46
C LEU A 68 -2.33 4.23 4.26
N GLY A 69 -1.82 3.02 4.46
CA GLY A 69 -2.57 1.78 4.26
C GLY A 69 -2.06 0.59 5.07
N TYR A 70 -2.98 -0.36 5.30
CA TYR A 70 -2.73 -1.68 5.84
C TYR A 70 -2.86 -2.77 4.76
N THR A 71 -2.32 -3.94 5.05
CA THR A 71 -2.69 -5.18 4.37
C THR A 71 -3.50 -6.07 5.29
N LEU A 72 -4.36 -6.89 4.69
CA LEU A 72 -5.07 -7.96 5.37
C LEU A 72 -4.16 -9.16 5.60
N ALA A 73 -3.35 -9.49 4.60
CA ALA A 73 -2.35 -10.53 4.74
C ALA A 73 -1.26 -10.14 5.72
N GLY A 74 -0.78 -11.15 6.46
CA GLY A 74 0.33 -10.99 7.38
C GLY A 74 1.69 -11.07 6.73
N PRO A 75 2.76 -10.89 7.54
CA PRO A 75 4.13 -10.97 7.08
C PRO A 75 4.46 -12.30 6.41
N MET A 76 5.49 -12.31 5.57
CA MET A 76 5.99 -13.55 4.94
C MET A 76 4.94 -14.18 3.99
N THR A 77 4.12 -13.35 3.34
CA THR A 77 3.12 -13.80 2.35
C THR A 77 3.24 -13.01 1.05
N LYS A 78 3.04 -13.66 -0.10
CA LYS A 78 2.97 -12.97 -1.40
C LYS A 78 1.82 -11.96 -1.45
N MET A 79 0.69 -12.32 -0.85
CA MET A 79 -0.50 -11.48 -0.79
C MET A 79 -0.20 -10.13 -0.15
N GLY A 80 0.56 -10.08 0.96
CA GLY A 80 0.95 -8.82 1.58
C GLY A 80 1.75 -7.90 0.66
N PHE A 81 2.71 -8.46 -0.11
CA PHE A 81 3.43 -7.69 -1.11
C PHE A 81 2.52 -7.18 -2.24
N TYR A 82 1.57 -8.00 -2.71
CA TYR A 82 0.64 -7.59 -3.77
C TYR A 82 -0.33 -6.51 -3.30
N GLU A 83 -0.91 -6.67 -2.10
CA GLU A 83 -1.81 -5.70 -1.50
C GLU A 83 -1.14 -4.33 -1.34
N PHE A 84 0.05 -4.30 -0.73
CA PHE A 84 0.79 -3.04 -0.60
C PHE A 84 1.15 -2.45 -1.97
N SER A 85 1.66 -3.27 -2.89
CA SER A 85 2.07 -2.79 -4.21
C SER A 85 0.89 -2.19 -4.97
N ALA A 86 -0.28 -2.81 -4.93
CA ALA A 86 -1.47 -2.35 -5.64
C ALA A 86 -1.90 -0.94 -5.21
N TRP A 87 -2.02 -0.69 -3.90
CA TRP A 87 -2.46 0.63 -3.46
C TRP A 87 -1.33 1.67 -3.57
N VAL A 88 -0.08 1.31 -3.31
CA VAL A 88 1.08 2.22 -3.42
C VAL A 88 1.27 2.68 -4.85
N ILE A 89 1.22 1.75 -5.82
CA ILE A 89 1.38 2.10 -7.23
C ILE A 89 0.33 3.13 -7.62
N GLY A 90 -0.93 2.89 -7.26
CA GLY A 90 -2.03 3.81 -7.52
C GLY A 90 -1.88 5.17 -6.84
N ALA A 91 -1.45 5.19 -5.57
CA ALA A 91 -1.28 6.41 -4.78
C ALA A 91 -0.14 7.30 -5.32
N VAL A 92 1.00 6.71 -5.65
CA VAL A 92 2.18 7.43 -6.16
C VAL A 92 1.89 8.09 -7.50
N VAL A 93 1.33 7.35 -8.47
CA VAL A 93 0.98 7.94 -9.79
C VAL A 93 -0.20 8.91 -9.70
N SER A 94 -0.94 8.91 -8.59
CA SER A 94 -1.99 9.89 -8.29
C SER A 94 -1.43 11.19 -7.69
N GLY A 95 -0.13 11.22 -7.34
CA GLY A 95 0.56 12.42 -6.89
C GLY A 95 0.80 12.52 -5.37
N SER A 96 0.62 11.43 -4.62
CA SER A 96 0.81 11.45 -3.17
C SER A 96 2.10 10.76 -2.72
N SER A 97 2.62 11.22 -1.57
CA SER A 97 3.57 10.49 -0.76
C SER A 97 2.89 9.30 -0.06
N ILE A 98 3.67 8.34 0.42
CA ILE A 98 3.14 7.11 1.03
C ILE A 98 3.70 6.88 2.44
N GLU A 99 2.88 6.27 3.28
CA GLU A 99 3.27 5.72 4.57
C GLU A 99 2.77 4.28 4.69
N ILE A 100 3.68 3.35 4.95
CA ILE A 100 3.36 1.92 5.11
C ILE A 100 3.20 1.65 6.60
N VAL A 101 2.02 1.20 7.02
CA VAL A 101 1.71 1.14 8.45
C VAL A 101 1.88 -0.27 9.01
N SER A 102 0.99 -1.21 8.68
CA SER A 102 0.96 -2.50 9.34
C SER A 102 0.39 -3.62 8.46
N GLN A 103 0.91 -4.83 8.67
CA GLN A 103 0.38 -6.07 8.16
C GLN A 103 -0.74 -6.60 9.09
N SER A 104 -1.52 -7.58 8.62
CA SER A 104 -2.57 -8.21 9.44
C SER A 104 -3.54 -7.21 10.09
N ASN A 105 -3.93 -6.14 9.38
CA ASN A 105 -4.75 -5.03 9.88
C ASN A 105 -4.22 -4.34 11.17
N GLY A 106 -2.96 -4.57 11.57
CA GLY A 106 -2.40 -4.07 12.83
C GLY A 106 -3.03 -4.67 14.08
N ILE A 107 -3.74 -5.80 13.98
CA ILE A 107 -4.41 -6.44 15.13
C ILE A 107 -3.67 -7.67 15.66
N ALA A 108 -2.82 -8.30 14.85
CA ALA A 108 -2.13 -9.53 15.23
C ALA A 108 -0.78 -9.23 15.89
N LEU A 109 -0.61 -9.69 17.14
CA LEU A 109 0.58 -9.45 17.95
C LEU A 109 1.83 -10.02 17.28
N ASP A 110 2.85 -9.18 17.12
CA ASP A 110 4.14 -9.50 16.49
C ASP A 110 4.04 -9.91 15.01
N HIS A 111 2.89 -9.76 14.35
CA HIS A 111 2.78 -9.94 12.90
C HIS A 111 3.14 -8.64 12.17
N CYS A 112 4.36 -8.16 12.39
CA CYS A 112 4.94 -7.02 11.69
C CYS A 112 6.31 -7.36 11.13
N SER A 113 6.68 -6.73 10.02
CA SER A 113 7.95 -6.97 9.34
C SER A 113 8.41 -5.75 8.57
N SER A 114 9.73 -5.61 8.43
CA SER A 114 10.36 -4.48 7.73
C SER A 114 10.64 -4.76 6.25
N ALA A 115 10.71 -6.03 5.84
CA ALA A 115 10.99 -6.45 4.46
C ALA A 115 9.96 -5.93 3.45
N GLU A 116 8.66 -6.01 3.75
CA GLU A 116 7.58 -5.50 2.89
C GLU A 116 7.65 -3.98 2.77
N PRO A 117 7.66 -3.16 3.85
CA PRO A 117 7.86 -1.71 3.73
C PRO A 117 9.09 -1.31 2.89
N ILE A 118 10.22 -2.00 3.07
CA ILE A 118 11.45 -1.77 2.29
C ILE A 118 11.25 -2.11 0.81
N PHE A 119 10.57 -3.21 0.51
CA PHE A 119 10.22 -3.55 -0.87
C PHE A 119 9.31 -2.48 -1.50
N ILE A 120 8.30 -2.07 -0.76
CA ILE A 120 7.25 -1.17 -1.24
C ILE A 120 7.77 0.25 -1.44
N ASN A 121 8.72 0.70 -0.63
CA ASN A 121 9.47 1.92 -0.92
C ASN A 121 10.13 1.87 -2.31
N ARG A 122 10.72 0.72 -2.68
CA ARG A 122 11.33 0.53 -4.01
C ARG A 122 10.29 0.48 -5.12
N VAL A 123 9.12 -0.11 -4.87
CA VAL A 123 7.98 -0.07 -5.80
C VAL A 123 7.54 1.38 -6.03
N ALA A 124 7.38 2.17 -4.97
CA ALA A 124 7.01 3.58 -5.05
C ALA A 124 7.98 4.38 -5.92
N HIS A 125 9.29 4.21 -5.71
CA HIS A 125 10.31 4.84 -6.55
C HIS A 125 10.28 4.33 -8.00
N ALA A 126 10.05 3.04 -8.23
CA ALA A 126 10.01 2.45 -9.57
C ALA A 126 8.82 2.94 -10.41
N VAL A 127 7.70 3.31 -9.79
CA VAL A 127 6.53 3.86 -10.50
C VAL A 127 6.47 5.38 -10.51
N ALA A 128 7.41 6.07 -9.86
CA ALA A 128 7.49 7.53 -9.93
C ALA A 128 7.71 7.96 -11.40
N GLY A 129 6.80 8.80 -11.91
CA GLY A 129 6.81 9.22 -13.32
C GLY A 129 6.09 8.26 -14.30
N MET A 130 5.58 7.12 -13.83
CA MET A 130 4.75 6.23 -14.65
C MET A 130 3.40 6.87 -14.97
N SER A 131 2.84 6.58 -16.16
CA SER A 131 1.50 7.05 -16.49
C SER A 131 0.42 6.33 -15.67
N ARG A 132 -0.64 7.06 -15.28
CA ARG A 132 -1.81 6.47 -14.61
C ARG A 132 -2.44 5.32 -15.41
N LYS A 133 -2.36 5.34 -16.74
CA LYS A 133 -2.90 4.29 -17.63
C LYS A 133 -2.11 2.98 -17.49
N GLU A 134 -0.77 3.07 -17.48
CA GLU A 134 0.09 1.90 -17.29
C GLU A 134 -0.03 1.36 -15.86
N ALA A 135 0.05 2.24 -14.87
CA ALA A 135 -0.12 1.89 -13.47
C ALA A 135 -1.47 1.20 -13.19
N ASN A 136 -2.57 1.68 -13.79
CA ASN A 136 -3.88 1.05 -13.64
C ASN A 136 -3.90 -0.40 -14.14
N LYS A 137 -3.19 -0.72 -15.24
CA LYS A 137 -3.07 -2.11 -15.71
C LYS A 137 -2.38 -2.99 -14.68
N ILE A 138 -1.28 -2.49 -14.09
CA ILE A 138 -0.53 -3.21 -13.06
C ILE A 138 -1.40 -3.42 -11.81
N VAL A 139 -2.09 -2.38 -11.34
CA VAL A 139 -2.96 -2.45 -10.16
C VAL A 139 -4.09 -3.46 -10.37
N VAL A 140 -4.73 -3.47 -11.54
CA VAL A 140 -5.78 -4.45 -11.85
C VAL A 140 -5.22 -5.88 -11.87
N ALA A 141 -4.07 -6.10 -12.49
CA ALA A 141 -3.43 -7.42 -12.52
C ALA A 141 -2.97 -7.89 -11.13
N LEU A 142 -2.59 -6.97 -10.23
CA LEU A 142 -2.29 -7.30 -8.84
C LEU A 142 -3.57 -7.65 -8.06
N LEU A 143 -4.64 -6.86 -8.23
CA LEU A 143 -5.94 -7.13 -7.61
C LEU A 143 -6.46 -8.54 -7.94
N GLU A 144 -6.34 -8.96 -9.20
CA GLU A 144 -6.73 -10.31 -9.65
C GLU A 144 -5.99 -11.44 -8.92
N LYS A 145 -4.82 -11.18 -8.31
CA LYS A 145 -4.04 -12.18 -7.57
C LYS A 145 -4.46 -12.35 -6.11
N TYR A 146 -5.25 -11.42 -5.55
CA TYR A 146 -5.56 -11.44 -4.12
C TYR A 146 -6.99 -11.04 -3.73
N GLU A 147 -7.77 -10.39 -4.61
CA GLU A 147 -9.04 -9.80 -4.19
C GLU A 147 -10.08 -10.84 -3.73
N ASP A 148 -9.97 -12.07 -4.24
CA ASP A 148 -10.78 -13.22 -3.85
C ASP A 148 -10.45 -13.75 -2.44
N GLN A 149 -9.22 -13.50 -1.97
CA GLN A 149 -8.72 -13.94 -0.67
C GLN A 149 -8.91 -12.90 0.43
N LEU A 150 -9.37 -11.68 0.14
CA LEU A 150 -9.50 -10.60 1.14
C LEU A 150 -10.40 -10.96 2.33
N ARG A 151 -11.37 -11.87 2.16
CA ARG A 151 -12.22 -12.34 3.27
C ARG A 151 -11.53 -13.39 4.16
N ASN A 152 -10.54 -14.09 3.62
CA ASN A 152 -9.79 -15.14 4.32
C ASN A 152 -8.29 -15.00 3.99
N PRO A 153 -7.65 -13.91 4.42
CA PRO A 153 -6.26 -13.63 4.07
C PRO A 153 -5.32 -14.60 4.82
N PRO A 154 -4.14 -14.89 4.26
CA PRO A 154 -3.13 -15.68 4.96
C PRO A 154 -2.59 -14.89 6.15
N THR A 155 -2.61 -15.50 7.34
CA THR A 155 -2.13 -14.90 8.60
C THR A 155 -0.64 -14.57 8.58
N GLY A 156 0.13 -15.27 7.74
CA GLY A 156 1.57 -15.09 7.67
C GLY A 156 2.30 -15.59 8.93
N GLN A 157 3.49 -15.05 9.15
CA GLN A 157 4.37 -15.41 10.26
C GLN A 157 4.55 -14.24 11.23
N ARG A 158 4.88 -14.53 12.49
CA ARG A 158 5.33 -13.54 13.46
C ARG A 158 6.75 -13.07 13.14
N TYR A 159 7.13 -11.92 13.66
CA TYR A 159 8.46 -11.36 13.48
C TYR A 159 9.55 -12.35 13.94
N GLN A 160 9.36 -13.02 15.08
CA GLN A 160 10.32 -14.00 15.62
C GLN A 160 10.46 -15.26 14.76
N GLU A 161 9.50 -15.54 13.88
CA GLU A 161 9.50 -16.72 13.00
C GLU A 161 10.19 -16.40 11.67
N CYS A 162 10.05 -15.15 11.19
CA CYS A 162 10.61 -14.70 9.92
C CYS A 162 11.91 -13.89 10.04
N TYR A 163 12.35 -13.53 11.25
CA TYR A 163 13.61 -12.82 11.54
C TYR A 163 14.47 -13.55 12.56
N ASP A 164 15.78 -13.37 12.40
CA ASP A 164 16.74 -13.61 13.48
C ASP A 164 16.60 -12.50 14.52
N MET A 165 16.12 -12.85 15.71
CA MET A 165 15.88 -11.91 16.81
C MET A 165 17.14 -11.28 17.39
N THR A 166 18.32 -11.86 17.17
CA THR A 166 19.60 -11.29 17.61
C THR A 166 20.12 -10.28 16.60
N THR A 167 20.02 -10.58 15.31
CA THR A 167 20.60 -9.73 14.26
C THR A 167 19.60 -8.76 13.63
N GLY A 168 18.30 -8.95 13.84
CA GLY A 168 17.24 -8.17 13.19
C GLY A 168 17.17 -8.39 11.68
N LYS A 169 17.74 -9.49 11.17
CA LYS A 169 17.76 -9.80 9.73
C LYS A 169 16.68 -10.82 9.36
N PRO A 170 16.05 -10.67 8.19
CA PRO A 170 15.10 -11.67 7.70
C PRO A 170 15.79 -13.01 7.49
N ASN A 171 15.07 -14.10 7.74
CA ASN A 171 15.55 -15.44 7.51
C ASN A 171 15.70 -15.75 6.00
N LYS A 172 16.28 -16.91 5.66
CA LYS A 172 16.53 -17.28 4.26
C LYS A 172 15.25 -17.40 3.44
N GLU A 173 14.17 -17.93 4.02
CA GLU A 173 12.88 -18.11 3.35
C GLU A 173 12.27 -16.77 2.97
N PHE A 174 12.35 -15.78 3.87
CA PHE A 174 11.85 -14.44 3.62
C PHE A 174 12.66 -13.70 2.56
N ILE A 175 13.99 -13.84 2.60
CA ILE A 175 14.84 -13.29 1.55
C ILE A 175 14.50 -13.90 0.18
N GLU A 176 14.20 -15.20 0.12
CA GLU A 176 13.86 -15.84 -1.15
C GLU A 176 12.48 -15.43 -1.67
N LEU A 177 11.47 -15.32 -0.78
CA LEU A 177 10.16 -14.75 -1.13
C LEU A 177 10.31 -13.31 -1.64
N TYR A 178 11.10 -12.48 -0.97
CA TYR A 178 11.37 -11.11 -1.39
C TYR A 178 11.98 -11.09 -2.80
N ARG A 179 12.96 -11.95 -3.08
CA ARG A 179 13.60 -12.05 -4.41
C ARG A 179 12.62 -12.54 -5.46
N GLU A 180 11.78 -13.50 -5.12
CA GLU A 180 10.75 -14.01 -6.00
C GLU A 180 9.77 -12.92 -6.42
N VAL A 181 9.18 -12.21 -5.46
CA VAL A 181 8.25 -11.11 -5.74
C VAL A 181 8.95 -9.99 -6.51
N ARG A 182 10.22 -9.68 -6.19
CA ARG A 182 11.01 -8.70 -6.96
C ARG A 182 11.16 -9.11 -8.42
N ARG A 183 11.50 -10.38 -8.69
CA ARG A 183 11.61 -10.90 -10.07
C ARG A 183 10.26 -10.81 -10.77
N GLU A 184 9.20 -11.26 -10.14
CA GLU A 184 7.84 -11.18 -10.68
C GLU A 184 7.45 -9.74 -11.05
N MET A 185 7.70 -8.78 -10.16
CA MET A 185 7.42 -7.37 -10.40
C MET A 185 8.23 -6.77 -11.56
N THR A 186 9.45 -7.26 -11.77
CA THR A 186 10.31 -6.86 -12.88
C THR A 186 9.84 -7.49 -14.19
N ASP A 187 9.61 -8.80 -14.18
CA ASP A 187 9.38 -9.61 -15.37
C ASP A 187 7.96 -9.44 -15.91
N GLN A 188 6.94 -9.38 -15.04
CA GLN A 188 5.54 -9.26 -15.45
C GLN A 188 5.08 -7.81 -15.63
N PHE A 189 5.60 -6.88 -14.83
CA PHE A 189 5.11 -5.49 -14.81
C PHE A 189 6.16 -4.47 -15.26
N GLY A 190 7.39 -4.88 -15.58
CA GLY A 190 8.43 -4.00 -16.08
C GLY A 190 8.98 -3.01 -15.04
N LEU A 191 8.77 -3.26 -13.75
CA LEU A 191 9.24 -2.36 -12.69
C LEU A 191 10.77 -2.40 -12.59
N LYS A 192 11.40 -1.22 -12.68
CA LYS A 192 12.86 -1.06 -12.60
C LYS A 192 13.29 -0.65 -11.20
N PHE A 193 13.90 -1.58 -10.48
CA PHE A 193 14.40 -1.33 -9.12
C PHE A 193 15.87 -0.89 -9.13
N HIS A 194 16.11 0.42 -8.97
CA HIS A 194 17.43 1.03 -9.06
C HIS A 194 18.27 0.96 -7.76
N HIS A 195 17.64 0.95 -6.60
CA HIS A 195 18.34 0.94 -5.30
C HIS A 195 18.61 -0.48 -4.83
N ALA A 196 19.79 -0.79 -4.28
CA ALA A 196 20.05 -2.10 -3.65
C ALA A 196 19.17 -2.30 -2.40
N SER A 197 18.79 -3.55 -2.11
CA SER A 197 18.10 -3.87 -0.86
C SER A 197 19.15 -4.04 0.24
N PRO A 198 18.92 -3.58 1.49
CA PRO A 198 19.84 -3.88 2.59
C PRO A 198 19.95 -5.38 2.92
N TYR A 199 19.07 -6.20 2.33
CA TYR A 199 19.04 -7.65 2.49
C TYR A 199 19.60 -8.42 1.26
N LEU A 200 20.10 -7.70 0.24
CA LEU A 200 20.66 -8.26 -1.00
C LEU A 200 22.11 -7.82 -1.20
#